data_AF-A0A2E9YE89-F1
#
_entry.id   AF-A0A2E9YE89-F1
#
_cell.length_a   1.000
_cell.length_b   1.000
_cell.length_c   1.000
_cell.angle_alpha   90.00
_cell.angle_beta   90.00
_cell.angle_gamma   90.00
#
_symmetry.space_group_name_H-M   'P 1'
#
loop_
_entity.id
_entity.type
_entity.pdbx_description
1 polymer ?
#
loop_
_entity_poly.entity_id
_entity_poly.type
_entity_poly.pdbx_seq_one_letter_code
_entity_poly.pdbx_strand_id
1 'polypeptide(L)'
;MDTGTAHALLGLSEPLEQENVMERLDAEAFAVRDHFMRQPIVPTLFRSRVNRLVQLSDVARVLNVEPLGAPVELPKLLPSGSNFVLLVRNHVENIRRLRTAMAGTLDPDVLVRFGNALCNLQLRYMEEFLALSVDSANLDIELDAIPARDEIDWQTLLASIEGKTEEAQLIIVKERKRMAQILERETI
;
A
#
# COMPACT_ATOMS: atom_id res chain seq x y z
N MET A 1 16.51 17.08 13.40
CA MET A 1 16.45 16.08 14.49
C MET A 1 17.83 15.98 15.11
N ASP A 2 17.94 15.89 16.43
CA ASP A 2 19.22 15.66 17.12
C ASP A 2 19.47 14.15 17.36
N THR A 3 20.69 13.80 17.79
CA THR A 3 21.11 12.42 18.02
C THR A 3 20.33 11.76 19.16
N GLY A 4 20.02 12.48 20.24
CA GLY A 4 19.22 11.95 21.36
C GLY A 4 17.80 11.55 20.93
N THR A 5 17.15 12.38 20.13
CA THR A 5 15.85 12.10 19.51
C THR A 5 15.92 10.90 18.58
N ALA A 6 16.99 10.78 17.79
CA ALA A 6 17.19 9.66 16.87
C ALA A 6 17.29 8.31 17.62
N HIS A 7 18.05 8.26 18.72
CA HIS A 7 18.13 7.06 19.57
C HIS A 7 16.81 6.74 20.26
N ALA A 8 16.09 7.75 20.75
CA ALA A 8 14.78 7.57 21.36
C ALA A 8 13.75 6.99 20.36
N LEU A 9 13.79 7.41 19.09
CA LEU A 9 12.93 6.88 18.02
C LEU A 9 13.23 5.42 17.64
N LEU A 10 14.44 4.94 17.95
CA LEU A 10 14.82 3.53 17.83
C LEU A 10 14.54 2.74 19.12
N GLY A 11 14.18 3.41 20.21
CA GLY A 11 13.99 2.78 21.52
C GLY A 11 15.29 2.33 22.17
N LEU A 12 16.42 2.97 21.83
CA LEU A 12 17.73 2.65 22.35
C LEU A 12 18.02 3.52 23.59
N SER A 13 18.50 2.88 24.65
CA SER A 13 19.03 3.52 25.87
C SER A 13 20.52 3.20 26.00
N GLU A 14 21.31 4.16 26.51
CA GLU A 14 22.76 4.04 26.61
C GLU A 14 23.22 2.77 27.36
N PRO A 15 24.33 2.13 26.95
CA PRO A 15 25.31 2.57 25.95
C PRO A 15 24.93 2.22 24.51
N LEU A 16 25.24 3.15 23.59
CA LEU A 16 24.88 3.09 22.18
C LEU A 16 26.01 2.50 21.36
N GLU A 17 25.94 1.19 21.08
CA GLU A 17 26.83 0.53 20.13
C GLU A 17 26.27 0.69 18.71
N GLN A 18 27.15 0.99 17.75
CA GLN A 18 26.75 1.22 16.35
C GLN A 18 26.04 0.00 15.74
N GLU A 19 26.42 -1.20 16.16
CA GLU A 19 25.77 -2.46 15.78
C GLU A 19 24.29 -2.48 16.20
N ASN A 20 23.98 -2.10 17.45
CA ASN A 20 22.60 -2.03 17.95
C ASN A 20 21.74 -1.01 17.18
N VAL A 21 22.35 0.09 16.71
CA VAL A 21 21.67 1.09 15.88
C VAL A 21 21.30 0.48 14.52
N MET A 22 22.25 -0.20 13.87
CA MET A 22 22.02 -0.83 12.57
C MET A 22 20.96 -1.94 12.65
N GLU A 23 21.09 -2.86 13.61
CA GLU A 23 20.11 -3.94 13.82
C GLU A 23 18.70 -3.41 14.05
N ARG A 24 18.58 -2.33 14.84
CA ARG A 24 17.28 -1.75 15.16
C ARG A 24 16.67 -1.03 13.97
N LEU A 25 17.48 -0.31 13.19
CA LEU A 25 17.04 0.34 11.96
C LEU A 25 16.58 -0.70 10.92
N ASP A 26 17.34 -1.78 10.75
CA ASP A 26 16.99 -2.91 9.88
C ASP A 26 15.68 -3.56 10.30
N ALA A 27 15.50 -3.85 11.59
CA ALA A 27 14.28 -4.47 12.11
C ALA A 27 13.04 -3.59 11.88
N GLU A 28 13.16 -2.28 12.10
CA GLU A 28 12.06 -1.32 11.89
C GLU A 28 11.73 -1.16 10.39
N ALA A 29 12.75 -1.04 9.53
CA ALA A 29 12.56 -0.98 8.08
C ALA A 29 11.94 -2.28 7.53
N PHE A 30 12.41 -3.43 8.03
CA PHE A 30 11.86 -4.74 7.70
C PHE A 30 10.39 -4.84 8.06
N ALA A 31 10.01 -4.41 9.28
CA ALA A 31 8.62 -4.47 9.73
C ALA A 31 7.69 -3.63 8.84
N VAL A 32 8.15 -2.46 8.37
CA VAL A 32 7.37 -1.64 7.44
C VAL A 32 7.29 -2.29 6.04
N ARG A 33 8.41 -2.77 5.51
CA ARG A 33 8.43 -3.49 4.22
C ARG A 33 7.47 -4.68 4.26
N ASP A 34 7.52 -5.45 5.33
CA ASP A 34 6.67 -6.63 5.52
C ASP A 34 5.18 -6.27 5.51
N HIS A 35 4.82 -5.15 6.13
CA HIS A 35 3.47 -4.60 6.05
C HIS A 35 3.06 -4.34 4.60
N PHE A 36 3.88 -3.66 3.80
CA PHE A 36 3.58 -3.40 2.39
C PHE A 36 3.46 -4.67 1.54
N MET A 37 4.23 -5.71 1.89
CA MET A 37 4.22 -7.00 1.19
C MET A 37 2.95 -7.81 1.45
N ARG A 38 2.38 -7.72 2.66
CA ARG A 38 1.35 -8.66 3.13
C ARG A 38 -0.05 -8.06 3.28
N GLN A 39 -0.15 -6.76 3.53
CA GLN A 39 -1.44 -6.15 3.88
C GLN A 39 -2.18 -5.61 2.65
N PRO A 40 -3.53 -5.63 2.64
CA PRO A 40 -4.33 -4.88 1.67
C PRO A 40 -3.92 -3.40 1.66
N ILE A 41 -3.92 -2.79 0.47
CA ILE A 41 -3.45 -1.41 0.32
C ILE A 41 -4.56 -0.47 0.74
N VAL A 42 -4.54 -0.03 1.99
CA VAL A 42 -5.40 1.03 2.50
C VAL A 42 -4.57 2.32 2.54
N PRO A 43 -4.84 3.32 1.68
CA PRO A 43 -3.92 4.44 1.47
C PRO A 43 -3.59 5.23 2.75
N THR A 44 -4.57 5.60 3.58
CA THR A 44 -4.33 6.17 4.92
C THR A 44 -3.35 5.37 5.78
N LEU A 45 -3.52 4.05 5.88
CA LEU A 45 -2.64 3.17 6.67
C LEU A 45 -1.24 3.11 6.07
N PHE A 46 -1.13 2.98 4.75
CA PHE A 46 0.17 2.95 4.07
C PHE A 46 0.90 4.29 4.19
N ARG A 47 0.20 5.44 4.09
CA ARG A 47 0.80 6.77 4.30
C ARG A 47 1.43 6.91 5.68
N SER A 48 0.80 6.38 6.73
CA SER A 48 1.40 6.36 8.08
C SER A 48 2.72 5.59 8.12
N ARG A 49 2.82 4.49 7.37
CA ARG A 49 4.02 3.65 7.28
C ARG A 49 5.10 4.29 6.42
N VAL A 50 4.72 4.98 5.35
CA VAL A 50 5.64 5.83 4.56
C VAL A 50 6.23 6.91 5.45
N ASN A 51 5.42 7.61 6.26
CA ASN A 51 5.93 8.61 7.20
C ASN A 51 6.91 8.02 8.21
N ARG A 52 6.67 6.79 8.69
CA ARG A 52 7.64 6.08 9.54
C ARG A 52 8.96 5.83 8.81
N LEU A 53 8.95 5.43 7.54
CA LEU A 53 10.18 5.26 6.77
C LEU A 53 10.94 6.57 6.54
N VAL A 54 10.22 7.69 6.32
CA VAL A 54 10.86 9.02 6.24
C VAL A 54 11.57 9.34 7.56
N GLN A 55 10.93 9.07 8.71
CA GLN A 55 11.57 9.24 10.01
C GLN A 55 12.80 8.33 10.17
N LEU A 56 12.72 7.07 9.73
CA LEU A 56 13.86 6.15 9.79
C LEU A 56 15.01 6.59 8.87
N SER A 57 14.72 7.15 7.69
CA SER A 57 15.73 7.76 6.82
C SER A 57 16.44 8.93 7.50
N ASP A 58 15.68 9.83 8.15
CA ASP A 58 16.25 10.93 8.91
C ASP A 58 17.10 10.42 10.08
N VAL A 59 16.69 9.35 10.76
CA VAL A 59 17.46 8.70 11.83
C VAL A 59 18.77 8.15 11.28
N ALA A 60 18.73 7.39 10.17
CA ALA A 60 19.91 6.83 9.53
C ALA A 60 20.93 7.93 9.17
N ARG A 61 20.45 9.04 8.63
CA ARG A 61 21.29 10.20 8.27
C ARG A 61 21.92 10.87 9.49
N VAL A 62 21.14 11.10 10.55
CA VAL A 62 21.63 11.74 11.79
C VAL A 62 22.66 10.86 12.51
N LEU A 63 22.45 9.54 12.50
CA LEU A 63 23.35 8.56 13.13
C LEU A 63 24.47 8.08 12.20
N ASN A 64 24.56 8.65 10.99
CA ASN A 64 25.59 8.35 9.98
C ASN A 64 25.68 6.85 9.64
N VAL A 65 24.52 6.20 9.49
CA VAL A 65 24.37 4.80 9.09
C VAL A 65 24.33 4.72 7.55
N GLU A 66 25.05 3.76 6.97
CA GLU A 66 25.02 3.54 5.52
C GLU A 66 23.64 3.03 5.04
N PRO A 67 23.28 3.27 3.77
CA PRO A 67 22.01 2.79 3.22
C PRO A 67 21.83 1.28 3.36
N LEU A 68 20.61 0.86 3.77
CA LEU A 68 20.31 -0.54 4.05
C LEU A 68 20.00 -1.33 2.76
N GLY A 69 21.03 -1.96 2.20
CA GLY A 69 20.91 -2.84 1.05
C GLY A 69 21.11 -2.16 -0.30
N ALA A 70 20.76 -2.85 -1.38
CA ALA A 70 21.03 -2.39 -2.73
C ALA A 70 20.02 -1.34 -3.20
N PRO A 71 20.45 -0.40 -4.07
CA PRO A 71 19.51 0.48 -4.76
C PRO A 71 18.60 -0.36 -5.65
N VAL A 72 17.29 -0.24 -5.44
CA VAL A 72 16.27 -0.91 -6.24
C VAL A 72 15.48 0.14 -7.01
N GLU A 73 15.35 -0.06 -8.33
CA GLU A 73 14.52 0.78 -9.17
C GLU A 73 13.06 0.35 -9.14
N LEU A 74 12.15 1.32 -9.30
CA LEU A 74 10.74 1.01 -9.44
C LEU A 74 10.50 0.31 -10.78
N PRO A 75 9.78 -0.82 -10.80
CA PRO A 75 9.47 -1.53 -12.03
C PRO A 75 8.55 -0.69 -12.92
N LYS A 76 8.62 -0.92 -14.23
CA LYS A 76 7.66 -0.35 -15.18
C LYS A 76 6.26 -0.94 -14.93
N LEU A 77 5.31 -0.07 -14.65
CA LEU A 77 3.91 -0.44 -14.45
C LEU A 77 3.18 -0.55 -15.79
N LEU A 78 2.22 -1.46 -15.84
CA LEU A 78 1.23 -1.53 -16.91
C LEU A 78 0.31 -0.31 -16.84
N PRO A 79 -0.18 0.19 -18.00
CA PRO A 79 -1.17 1.25 -18.01
C PRO A 79 -2.47 0.78 -17.36
N SER A 80 -3.32 1.73 -17.00
CA SER A 80 -4.65 1.36 -16.54
C SER A 80 -5.44 0.67 -17.66
N GLY A 81 -6.28 -0.29 -17.28
CA GLY A 81 -7.00 -1.12 -18.23
C GLY A 81 -8.12 -0.35 -18.92
N SER A 82 -8.28 -0.55 -20.24
CA SER A 82 -9.32 0.13 -21.03
C SER A 82 -10.74 -0.41 -20.79
N ASN A 83 -10.89 -1.44 -19.96
CA ASN A 83 -12.16 -2.02 -19.56
C ASN A 83 -12.03 -2.66 -18.17
N PHE A 84 -13.15 -3.11 -17.62
CA PHE A 84 -13.22 -3.55 -16.23
C PHE A 84 -12.30 -4.75 -15.91
N VAL A 85 -12.25 -5.74 -16.82
CA VAL A 85 -11.38 -6.92 -16.67
C VAL A 85 -9.90 -6.53 -16.72
N LEU A 86 -9.52 -5.68 -17.68
CA LEU A 86 -8.14 -5.21 -17.79
C LEU A 86 -7.73 -4.33 -16.62
N LEU A 87 -8.64 -3.52 -16.07
CA LEU A 87 -8.38 -2.68 -14.91
C LEU A 87 -7.93 -3.55 -13.72
N VAL A 88 -8.73 -4.56 -13.36
CA VAL A 88 -8.43 -5.46 -12.23
C VAL A 88 -7.15 -6.27 -12.50
N ARG A 89 -7.01 -6.87 -13.69
CA ARG A 89 -5.83 -7.69 -14.01
C ARG A 89 -4.53 -6.89 -13.99
N ASN A 90 -4.52 -5.70 -14.62
CA ASN A 90 -3.32 -4.86 -14.65
C ASN A 90 -2.98 -4.32 -13.26
N HIS A 91 -3.99 -4.01 -12.45
CA HIS A 91 -3.80 -3.55 -11.07
C HIS A 91 -3.11 -4.64 -10.21
N VAL A 92 -3.63 -5.87 -10.21
CA VAL A 92 -3.03 -6.99 -9.47
C VAL A 92 -1.60 -7.28 -9.93
N GLU A 93 -1.37 -7.27 -11.25
CA GLU A 93 -0.03 -7.48 -11.80
C GLU A 93 0.94 -6.35 -11.40
N ASN A 94 0.48 -5.10 -11.37
CA ASN A 94 1.29 -3.97 -10.91
C ASN A 94 1.64 -4.06 -9.42
N ILE A 95 0.70 -4.48 -8.56
CA ILE A 95 0.98 -4.76 -7.14
C ILE A 95 2.04 -5.85 -7.02
N ARG A 96 1.89 -6.95 -7.77
CA ARG A 96 2.86 -8.06 -7.77
C ARG A 96 4.25 -7.57 -8.16
N ARG A 97 4.39 -6.81 -9.25
CA ARG A 97 5.67 -6.24 -9.70
C ARG A 97 6.32 -5.38 -8.63
N LEU A 98 5.56 -4.46 -8.02
CA LEU A 98 6.05 -3.59 -6.96
C LEU A 98 6.54 -4.39 -5.76
N ARG A 99 5.75 -5.35 -5.27
CA ARG A 99 6.13 -6.21 -4.13
C ARG A 99 7.35 -7.08 -4.44
N THR A 100 7.42 -7.68 -5.62
CA THR A 100 8.59 -8.49 -6.03
C THR A 100 9.87 -7.66 -6.05
N ALA A 101 9.85 -6.45 -6.63
CA ALA A 101 11.02 -5.58 -6.63
C ALA A 101 11.38 -5.11 -5.21
N MET A 102 10.38 -4.74 -4.40
CA MET A 102 10.58 -4.26 -3.02
C MET A 102 11.28 -5.28 -2.11
N ALA A 103 11.11 -6.58 -2.35
CA ALA A 103 11.75 -7.63 -1.55
C ALA A 103 13.29 -7.53 -1.52
N GLY A 104 13.91 -6.87 -2.51
CA GLY A 104 15.35 -6.74 -2.65
C GLY A 104 16.02 -5.62 -1.85
N THR A 105 15.27 -4.85 -1.04
CA THR A 105 15.82 -3.69 -0.31
C THR A 105 15.26 -3.58 1.11
N LEU A 106 16.02 -2.94 1.99
CA LEU A 106 15.59 -2.44 3.30
C LEU A 106 15.83 -0.93 3.44
N ASP A 107 16.31 -0.27 2.39
CA ASP A 107 16.64 1.14 2.40
C ASP A 107 15.34 1.95 2.60
N PRO A 108 15.21 2.71 3.70
CA PRO A 108 14.01 3.47 3.98
C PRO A 108 13.63 4.43 2.85
N ASP A 109 14.59 5.07 2.18
CA ASP A 109 14.32 6.00 1.07
C ASP A 109 13.73 5.27 -0.15
N VAL A 110 14.23 4.08 -0.43
CA VAL A 110 13.70 3.24 -1.51
C VAL A 110 12.32 2.71 -1.14
N LEU A 111 12.11 2.26 0.09
CA LEU A 111 10.81 1.78 0.57
C LEU A 111 9.75 2.88 0.59
N VAL A 112 10.10 4.14 0.86
CA VAL A 112 9.20 5.30 0.72
C VAL A 112 8.66 5.39 -0.71
N ARG A 113 9.52 5.25 -1.72
CA ARG A 113 9.12 5.29 -3.13
C ARG A 113 8.14 4.17 -3.47
N PHE A 114 8.39 2.96 -2.97
CA PHE A 114 7.48 1.82 -3.15
C PHE A 114 6.13 2.03 -2.46
N GLY A 115 6.13 2.48 -1.21
CA GLY A 115 4.89 2.77 -0.46
C GLY A 115 4.03 3.82 -1.16
N ASN A 116 4.65 4.91 -1.63
CA ASN A 116 3.97 5.93 -2.42
C ASN A 116 3.44 5.39 -3.76
N ALA A 117 4.22 4.56 -4.45
CA ALA A 117 3.79 3.93 -5.71
C ALA A 117 2.57 3.01 -5.50
N LEU A 118 2.55 2.21 -4.43
CA LEU A 118 1.41 1.36 -4.06
C LEU A 118 0.17 2.19 -3.73
N CYS A 119 0.30 3.25 -2.92
CA CYS A 119 -0.80 4.16 -2.60
C CYS A 119 -1.39 4.81 -3.86
N ASN A 120 -0.54 5.40 -4.71
CA ASN A 120 -0.98 6.08 -5.93
C ASN A 120 -1.62 5.11 -6.93
N LEU A 121 -1.10 3.87 -7.00
CA LEU A 121 -1.70 2.81 -7.80
C LEU A 121 -3.09 2.43 -7.27
N GLN A 122 -3.26 2.30 -5.96
CA GLN A 122 -4.54 1.97 -5.33
C GLN A 122 -5.58 3.08 -5.54
N LEU A 123 -5.20 4.34 -5.32
CA LEU A 123 -6.11 5.47 -5.48
C LEU A 123 -6.69 5.54 -6.89
N ARG A 124 -5.83 5.48 -7.91
CA ARG A 124 -6.26 5.45 -9.32
C ARG A 124 -7.13 4.24 -9.63
N TYR A 125 -6.77 3.06 -9.12
CA TYR A 125 -7.59 1.87 -9.30
C TYR A 125 -8.99 2.04 -8.72
N MET A 126 -9.11 2.58 -7.51
CA MET A 126 -10.40 2.82 -6.88
C MET A 126 -11.23 3.85 -7.65
N GLU A 127 -10.64 4.96 -8.08
CA GLU A 127 -11.32 5.99 -8.89
C GLU A 127 -11.86 5.41 -10.20
N GLU A 128 -11.03 4.66 -10.92
CA GLU A 128 -11.44 4.05 -12.19
C GLU A 128 -12.44 2.90 -11.99
N PHE A 129 -12.32 2.14 -10.91
CA PHE A 129 -13.30 1.12 -10.54
C PHE A 129 -14.67 1.76 -10.29
N LEU A 130 -14.70 2.89 -9.57
CA LEU A 130 -15.93 3.66 -9.37
C LEU A 130 -16.46 4.23 -10.69
N ALA A 131 -15.62 4.64 -11.63
CA ALA A 131 -16.11 5.10 -12.94
C ALA A 131 -16.73 3.96 -13.77
N LEU A 132 -16.13 2.76 -13.74
CA LEU A 132 -16.61 1.61 -14.53
C LEU A 132 -17.81 0.88 -13.90
N SER A 133 -18.06 1.06 -12.61
CA SER A 133 -19.18 0.44 -11.87
C SER A 133 -20.34 1.41 -11.60
N VAL A 134 -20.46 2.51 -12.35
CA VAL A 134 -21.55 3.50 -12.16
C VAL A 134 -22.93 2.87 -12.28
N ASP A 135 -23.14 1.95 -13.22
CA ASP A 135 -24.44 1.30 -13.40
C ASP A 135 -24.85 0.49 -12.17
N SER A 136 -23.87 -0.08 -11.45
CA SER A 136 -24.10 -0.78 -10.19
C SER A 136 -24.43 0.14 -9.02
N ALA A 137 -24.18 1.46 -9.14
CA ALA A 137 -24.51 2.44 -8.10
C ALA A 137 -26.03 2.63 -7.93
N ASN A 138 -26.81 2.29 -8.95
CA ASN A 138 -28.27 2.48 -8.97
C ASN A 138 -29.03 1.28 -8.37
N LEU A 139 -28.32 0.24 -7.94
CA LEU A 139 -28.93 -0.88 -7.24
C LEU A 139 -29.27 -0.43 -5.81
N ASP A 140 -30.56 -0.34 -5.52
CA ASP A 140 -31.12 0.09 -4.23
C ASP A 140 -30.91 -1.00 -3.17
N ILE A 141 -29.65 -1.18 -2.78
CA ILE A 141 -29.21 -2.17 -1.80
C ILE A 141 -28.62 -1.43 -0.61
N GLU A 142 -29.38 -1.36 0.48
CA GLU A 142 -28.84 -0.93 1.76
C GLU A 142 -27.78 -1.95 2.23
N LEU A 143 -26.55 -1.46 2.34
CA LEU A 143 -25.43 -2.22 2.90
C LEU A 143 -24.96 -1.53 4.18
N ASP A 144 -24.37 -2.26 5.10
CA ASP A 144 -23.62 -1.65 6.21
C ASP A 144 -22.32 -1.01 5.70
N ALA A 145 -21.58 -0.34 6.60
CA ALA A 145 -20.22 0.11 6.30
C ALA A 145 -19.29 -1.10 6.17
N ILE A 146 -18.49 -1.12 5.10
CA ILE A 146 -17.58 -2.23 4.82
C ILE A 146 -16.18 -1.83 5.30
N PRO A 147 -15.53 -2.63 6.16
CA PRO A 147 -14.18 -2.33 6.62
C PRO A 147 -13.20 -2.19 5.45
N ALA A 148 -12.33 -1.18 5.51
CA ALA A 148 -11.39 -0.90 4.41
C ALA A 148 -10.46 -2.07 4.08
N ARG A 149 -10.17 -2.93 5.08
CA ARG A 149 -9.30 -4.11 4.95
C ARG A 149 -10.01 -5.32 4.35
N ASP A 150 -11.33 -5.31 4.25
CA ASP A 150 -12.12 -6.43 3.74
C ASP A 150 -12.21 -6.34 2.20
N GLU A 151 -11.02 -6.33 1.57
CA GLU A 151 -10.87 -6.33 0.12
C GLU A 151 -11.30 -7.69 -0.46
N ILE A 152 -12.13 -7.65 -1.50
CA ILE A 152 -12.58 -8.86 -2.19
C ILE A 152 -11.40 -9.46 -2.97
N ASP A 153 -11.28 -10.79 -2.90
CA ASP A 153 -10.30 -11.50 -3.71
C ASP A 153 -10.49 -11.22 -5.21
N TRP A 154 -9.38 -10.93 -5.90
CA TRP A 154 -9.40 -10.48 -7.28
C TRP A 154 -9.94 -11.52 -8.26
N GLN A 155 -9.81 -12.82 -7.98
CA GLN A 155 -10.38 -13.87 -8.85
C GLN A 155 -11.90 -13.87 -8.73
N THR A 156 -12.40 -13.74 -7.50
CA THR A 156 -13.83 -13.61 -7.21
C THR A 156 -14.42 -12.36 -7.88
N LEU A 157 -13.70 -11.23 -7.81
CA LEU A 157 -14.09 -9.99 -8.47
C LEU A 157 -14.12 -10.14 -10.00
N LEU A 158 -13.10 -10.76 -10.60
CA LEU A 158 -13.07 -11.01 -12.05
C LEU A 158 -14.21 -11.92 -12.51
N ALA A 159 -14.45 -13.02 -11.79
CA ALA A 159 -15.56 -13.92 -12.09
C ALA A 159 -16.92 -13.19 -12.00
N SER A 160 -17.05 -12.25 -11.07
CA SER A 160 -18.24 -11.42 -10.91
C SER A 160 -18.42 -10.42 -12.06
N ILE A 161 -17.33 -9.81 -12.54
CA ILE A 161 -17.34 -8.90 -13.69
C ILE A 161 -17.74 -9.62 -14.98
N GLU A 162 -17.31 -10.88 -15.16
CA GLU A 162 -17.68 -11.71 -16.31
C GLU A 162 -19.09 -12.32 -16.16
N GLY A 163 -19.59 -12.42 -14.93
CA GLY A 163 -20.89 -12.94 -14.58
C GLY A 163 -22.04 -11.95 -14.84
N LYS A 164 -23.26 -12.49 -14.92
CA LYS A 164 -24.51 -11.71 -15.08
C LYS A 164 -25.56 -12.00 -14.01
N THR A 165 -25.19 -12.75 -12.97
CA THR A 165 -26.09 -13.11 -11.88
C THR A 165 -26.24 -11.94 -10.89
N GLU A 166 -27.35 -11.92 -10.14
CA GLU A 166 -27.55 -10.95 -9.06
C GLU A 166 -26.43 -11.05 -7.99
N GLU A 167 -25.96 -12.27 -7.72
CA GLU A 167 -24.85 -12.53 -6.80
C GLU A 167 -23.54 -11.87 -7.27
N ALA A 168 -23.24 -11.98 -8.57
CA ALA A 168 -22.09 -11.35 -9.18
C ALA A 168 -22.18 -9.81 -9.12
N GLN A 169 -23.38 -9.26 -9.37
CA GLN A 169 -23.62 -7.82 -9.22
C GLN A 169 -23.44 -7.36 -7.77
N LEU A 170 -23.93 -8.12 -6.79
CA LEU A 170 -23.78 -7.79 -5.37
C LEU A 170 -22.31 -7.69 -4.94
N ILE A 171 -21.43 -8.53 -5.48
CA ILE A 171 -19.98 -8.47 -5.23
C ILE A 171 -19.40 -7.13 -5.72
N ILE A 172 -19.78 -6.70 -6.94
CA ILE A 172 -19.34 -5.42 -7.50
C ILE A 172 -19.87 -4.25 -6.68
N VAL A 173 -21.14 -4.28 -6.24
CA VAL A 173 -21.74 -3.24 -5.39
C VAL A 173 -21.01 -3.12 -4.05
N LYS A 174 -20.70 -4.24 -3.40
CA LYS A 174 -19.96 -4.25 -2.14
C LYS A 174 -18.57 -3.64 -2.30
N GLU A 175 -17.84 -4.06 -3.33
CA GLU A 175 -16.49 -3.54 -3.57
C GLU A 175 -16.50 -2.05 -3.92
N ARG A 176 -17.45 -1.62 -4.76
CA ARG A 176 -17.70 -0.22 -5.06
C ARG A 176 -17.93 0.58 -3.77
N LYS A 177 -18.82 0.12 -2.90
CA LYS A 177 -19.12 0.79 -1.63
C LYS A 177 -17.89 0.91 -0.73
N ARG A 178 -17.12 -0.16 -0.59
CA ARG A 178 -15.86 -0.16 0.18
C ARG A 178 -14.89 0.91 -0.34
N MET A 179 -14.67 0.94 -1.65
CA MET A 179 -13.76 1.90 -2.29
C MET A 179 -14.23 3.36 -2.14
N ALA A 180 -15.53 3.61 -2.32
CA ALA A 180 -16.11 4.94 -2.13
C ALA A 180 -15.90 5.44 -0.69
N GLN A 181 -16.17 4.59 0.32
CA GLN A 181 -15.95 4.92 1.72
C GLN A 181 -14.48 5.20 2.06
N ILE A 182 -13.55 4.51 1.40
CA ILE A 182 -12.12 4.79 1.55
C ILE A 182 -11.81 6.15 0.94
N LEU A 183 -12.19 6.40 -0.32
CA LEU A 183 -11.89 7.64 -1.03
C LEU A 183 -12.49 8.89 -0.35
N GLU A 184 -13.72 8.81 0.17
CA GLU A 184 -14.33 9.90 0.94
C GLU A 184 -13.44 10.32 2.12
N ARG A 185 -12.86 9.36 2.83
CA ARG A 185 -11.94 9.62 3.97
C ARG A 185 -10.59 10.18 3.54
N GLU A 186 -10.19 9.99 2.28
CA GLU A 186 -8.94 10.53 1.74
C GLU A 186 -9.07 12.01 1.36
N THR A 187 -10.30 12.51 1.19
CA THR A 187 -10.62 13.92 0.83
C THR A 187 -10.88 14.84 2.03
N ILE A 188 -10.97 14.29 3.24
CA ILE A 188 -11.13 15.01 4.51
C ILE A 188 -9.77 15.24 5.15
#